data_AF-A6ESP9-F1
#
_entry.id   AF-A6ESP9-F1
#
_cell.length_a   1.000
_cell.length_b   1.000
_cell.length_c   1.000
_cell.angle_alpha   90.00
_cell.angle_beta   90.00
_cell.angle_gamma   90.00
#
_symmetry.space_group_name_H-M   'P 1'
#
loop_
_entity.id
_entity.type
_entity.pdbx_description
1 polymer ?
#
loop_
_entity_poly.entity_id
_entity_poly.type
_entity_poly.pdbx_seq_one_letter_code
_entity_poly.pdbx_strand_id
1 'polypeptide(L)' 'MKKAIKISIPEPCHEDWNKMTTTERGAFCKVCTKEVIDFTKKIDEDIVKHVLNTIILVVVY' A
#
# COMPACT_ATOMS: atom_id res chain seq x y z
N MET A 1 -12.28 23.19 2.78
CA MET A 1 -12.45 22.52 1.47
C MET A 1 -11.75 21.17 1.55
N LYS A 2 -12.45 20.04 1.31
CA LYS A 2 -11.82 18.71 1.32
C LYS A 2 -10.99 18.56 0.04
N LYS A 3 -9.68 18.35 0.17
CA LYS A 3 -8.77 18.16 -0.96
C LYS A 3 -8.92 16.72 -1.45
N ALA A 4 -9.39 16.54 -2.68
CA ALA A 4 -9.46 15.22 -3.29
C ALA A 4 -8.04 14.76 -3.65
N ILE A 5 -7.62 13.60 -3.13
CA ILE A 5 -6.34 12.97 -3.46
C ILE A 5 -6.64 11.83 -4.40
N LYS A 6 -6.07 11.89 -5.61
CA LYS A 6 -6.15 10.80 -6.58
C LYS A 6 -4.88 9.97 -6.48
N ILE A 7 -5.00 8.77 -5.94
CA ILE A 7 -3.91 7.80 -5.87
C ILE A 7 -3.99 6.94 -7.12
N SER A 8 -2.86 6.72 -7.79
CA SER A 8 -2.76 5.82 -8.93
C SER A 8 -1.55 4.94 -8.75
N ILE A 9 -1.74 3.66 -9.03
CA ILE A 9 -0.78 2.59 -8.73
C ILE A 9 -0.35 2.06 -10.10
N PRO A 10 0.76 2.59 -10.66
CA PRO A 10 1.15 2.23 -12.02
C PRO A 10 1.65 0.78 -12.13
N GLU A 11 2.27 0.27 -11.07
CA GLU A 11 2.83 -1.08 -11.01
C GLU A 11 2.29 -1.84 -9.79
N PRO A 12 1.07 -2.38 -9.88
CA PRO A 12 0.54 -3.25 -8.85
C PRO A 12 1.40 -4.52 -8.70
N CYS A 13 1.61 -4.95 -7.47
CA CYS A 13 2.27 -6.20 -7.15
C CYS A 13 1.22 -7.33 -7.24
N HIS A 14 1.40 -8.26 -8.17
CA HIS A 14 0.47 -9.37 -8.45
C HIS A 14 0.82 -10.65 -7.69
N GLU A 15 1.66 -10.55 -6.66
CA GLU A 15 2.14 -11.69 -5.92
C GLU A 15 1.18 -12.13 -4.82
N ASP A 16 1.24 -13.41 -4.48
CA ASP A 16 0.50 -13.95 -3.35
C ASP A 16 0.96 -13.30 -2.04
N TRP A 17 0.06 -12.58 -1.36
CA TRP A 17 0.29 -12.02 -0.02
C TRP A 17 0.81 -13.07 0.97
N ASN A 18 0.30 -14.31 0.87
CA ASN A 18 0.71 -15.42 1.73
C ASN A 18 2.18 -15.87 1.54
N LYS A 19 2.81 -15.49 0.42
CA LYS A 19 4.23 -15.76 0.14
C LYS A 19 5.14 -14.58 0.51
N MET A 20 4.56 -13.44 0.88
CA MET A 20 5.29 -12.26 1.32
C MET A 20 5.76 -12.41 2.77
N THR A 21 6.78 -11.64 3.15
CA THR A 21 7.29 -11.65 4.52
C THR A 21 6.56 -10.60 5.34
N THR A 22 5.87 -10.99 6.42
CA THR A 22 5.16 -10.04 7.29
C THR A 22 6.13 -9.03 7.90
N THR A 23 5.82 -7.74 7.79
CA THR A 23 6.56 -6.63 8.41
C THR A 23 5.67 -5.95 9.45
N GLU A 24 6.24 -5.01 10.21
CA GLU A 24 5.48 -4.22 11.18
C GLU A 24 4.38 -3.36 10.54
N ARG A 25 4.51 -3.03 9.25
CA ARG A 25 3.57 -2.16 8.53
C ARG A 25 2.71 -2.88 7.49
N GLY A 26 3.07 -4.10 7.10
CA GLY A 26 2.38 -4.85 6.05
C GLY A 26 3.11 -6.14 5.71
N ALA A 27 3.44 -6.33 4.45
CA ALA A 27 4.22 -7.47 3.98
C ALA A 27 5.24 -7.04 2.93
N PHE A 28 6.49 -7.49 3.09
CA PHE A 28 7.55 -7.27 2.13
C PHE A 28 7.50 -8.33 1.03
N CYS A 29 7.28 -7.86 -0.21
CA CYS A 29 7.38 -8.70 -1.40
C CYS A 29 8.81 -8.71 -1.91
N LYS A 30 9.39 -9.91 -2.02
CA LYS A 30 10.80 -10.08 -2.46
C LYS A 30 11.00 -9.92 -3.96
N VAL A 31 9.97 -10.16 -4.77
CA VAL A 31 10.05 -10.03 -6.24
C VAL A 31 9.87 -8.56 -6.63
N CYS A 32 8.82 -7.92 -6.11
CA CYS A 32 8.57 -6.50 -6.28
C CYS A 32 9.65 -5.66 -5.54
N THR A 33 10.37 -6.26 -4.58
CA THR A 33 11.32 -5.59 -3.66
C THR A 33 10.70 -4.34 -3.02
N LYS A 34 9.40 -4.45 -2.72
CA LYS A 34 8.54 -3.35 -2.28
C LYS A 34 7.76 -3.83 -1.05
N GLU A 35 7.49 -2.89 -0.15
CA GLU A 35 6.58 -3.14 0.96
C GLU A 35 5.14 -2.96 0.48
N VAL A 36 4.35 -4.02 0.60
CA VAL A 36 2.95 -4.08 0.20
C VAL A 36 2.10 -3.91 1.46
N ILE A 37 1.11 -3.02 1.40
CA ILE A 37 0.26 -2.66 2.53
C ILE A 37 -1.18 -2.82 2.10
N ASP A 38 -1.92 -3.64 2.84
CA ASP A 38 -3.35 -3.85 2.60
C ASP A 38 -4.16 -2.72 3.22
N PHE A 39 -4.79 -1.91 2.38
CA PHE A 39 -5.70 -0.84 2.80
C PHE A 39 -7.17 -1.25 2.73
N THR A 40 -7.48 -2.51 2.43
CA THR A 40 -8.86 -3.03 2.26
C THR A 40 -9.73 -2.78 3.50
N LYS A 41 -9.12 -2.79 4.70
CA LYS A 41 -9.81 -2.54 5.98
C LYS A 41 -9.51 -1.17 6.59
N LYS A 42 -8.86 -0.27 5.85
CA LYS A 42 -8.48 1.06 6.36
C LYS A 42 -9.51 2.11 5.96
N ILE A 43 -9.68 3.11 6.82
CA ILE A 43 -10.49 4.29 6.51
C ILE A 43 -9.71 5.26 5.64
N ASP A 44 -10.39 6.04 4.80
CA ASP A 44 -9.76 6.98 3.87
C ASP A 44 -8.77 7.93 4.54
N GLU A 45 -9.06 8.37 5.77
CA GLU A 45 -8.16 9.25 6.55
C GLU A 45 -6.84 8.57 6.91
N ASP A 46 -6.86 7.27 7.19
CA ASP A 46 -5.67 6.48 7.51
C ASP A 46 -4.83 6.27 6.25
N ILE A 47 -5.49 5.99 5.11
CA ILE A 47 -4.85 5.86 3.79
C ILE A 47 -4.15 7.17 3.41
N VAL A 48 -4.83 8.31 3.55
CA VAL A 48 -4.29 9.63 3.24
C VAL A 48 -3.09 9.97 4.12
N LYS A 49 -3.17 9.71 5.44
CA LYS A 49 -2.03 9.91 6.34
C LYS A 49 -0.85 9.03 5.96
N HIS A 50 -1.12 7.78 5.58
CA HIS A 50 -0.08 6.83 5.21
C HIS A 50 0.64 7.25 3.92
N VAL A 51 -0.12 7.64 2.89
CA VAL A 51 0.41 8.04 1.57
C VAL A 51 1.10 9.40 1.61
N LEU A 52 0.65 10.35 2.44
CA LEU A 52 1.30 11.66 2.56
C LEU A 52 2.58 11.65 3.40
N ASN A 53 2.73 10.67 4.30
CA ASN A 53 3.85 10.61 5.24
C ASN A 53 4.89 9.53 4.88
N THR A 54 4.62 8.69 3.88
CA THR A 54 5.52 7.61 3.50
C THR A 54 5.51 7.41 1.98
N ILE A 55 6.69 7.56 1.38
CA ILE A 55 6.97 7.31 -0.04
C ILE A 55 6.95 5.78 -0.23
N ILE A 56 5.79 5.14 -0.29
CA ILE A 56 5.68 3.72 -0.66
C ILE A 56 4.47 3.50 -1.58
N LEU A 57 4.75 2.76 -2.66
CA LEU A 57 3.81 2.29 -3.68
C LEU A 57 2.72 1.43 -3.03
N VAL A 58 1.51 1.98 -2.97
CA VAL A 58 0.30 1.26 -2.55
C VAL A 58 -0.10 0.27 -3.64
N VAL A 59 -0.54 -0.94 -3.31
CA VAL A 59 -1.21 -1.89 -4.22
C VAL A 59 -2.45 -2.39 -3.51
N VAL A 60 -3.63 -2.17 -4.09
CA VAL A 60 -4.87 -2.84 -3.68
C VAL A 60 -5.63 -3.25 -4.95
N TYR A 61 -6.11 -4.49 -4.91
CA TYR A 61 -6.87 -5.23 -5.93
C TYR A 61 -8.20 -4.57 -6.28
#